data_AF-A0A7W9PA48-F1
#
_entry.id   AF-A0A7W9PA48-F1
#
_cell.length_a   1.000
_cell.length_b   1.000
_cell.length_c   1.000
_cell.angle_alpha   90.00
_cell.angle_beta   90.00
_cell.angle_gamma   90.00
#
_symmetry.space_group_name_H-M   'P 1'
#
loop_
_entity.id
_entity.type
_entity.pdbx_description
1 polymer ?
#
loop_
_entity_poly.entity_id
_entity_poly.type
_entity_poly.pdbx_seq_one_letter_code
_entity_poly.pdbx_strand_id
1 'polypeptide(L)'
;MERKTFLQVLTGSMAGFTLGAVGLTEAHERLVEAVDQPPRVDAALIEHFDRICDYCRRQDDTQGAQAILTVAQAQLRLLHTLLAECPSRLQPQLLAVYSKFAGLAGWLSLDARQFANSWRYFEVAQAAAHQAGASALVAFTLARMSHVAKAQDRLNLAIDYASAAVATTDQADPLVHTFAHDQLARAHAKAGDETSCLASLERTQTSYDQAKTAADHSDSSLAYFYDDGFLPHTESQCYLNLGRPDRAVAQAERSLELHNPELVRDNAFSKLYLATTYVHSDEPEQAVNALKDAANCARQNRSVQLAERIQTVRASMTRWQGQHR
;
A
#
# COMPACT_ATOMS: atom_id res chain seq x y z
N MET A 1 -44.44 -4.47 4.64
CA MET A 1 -43.72 -3.21 4.38
C MET A 1 -43.13 -3.36 2.99
N GLU A 2 -43.69 -2.65 2.02
CA GLU A 2 -43.71 -3.06 0.61
C GLU A 2 -42.43 -2.77 -0.18
N ARG A 3 -42.11 -3.69 -1.09
CA ARG A 3 -41.01 -3.74 -2.07
C ARG A 3 -40.84 -2.49 -2.94
N LYS A 4 -41.83 -1.58 -2.96
CA LYS A 4 -41.82 -0.32 -3.73
C LYS A 4 -41.05 0.82 -3.06
N THR A 5 -40.90 0.82 -1.73
CA THR A 5 -40.26 1.94 -1.03
C THR A 5 -38.73 1.90 -1.10
N PHE A 6 -38.13 0.74 -1.41
CA PHE A 6 -36.67 0.59 -1.53
C PHE A 6 -36.11 1.14 -2.86
N LEU A 7 -36.94 1.25 -3.91
CA LEU A 7 -36.53 1.74 -5.23
C LEU A 7 -36.55 3.26 -5.38
N GLN A 8 -37.15 4.01 -4.45
CA GLN A 8 -37.23 5.47 -4.52
C GLN A 8 -36.02 6.19 -3.90
N VAL A 9 -35.11 5.48 -3.24
CA VAL A 9 -33.92 6.09 -2.60
C VAL A 9 -32.72 6.19 -3.56
N LEU A 10 -32.75 5.52 -4.72
CA LEU A 10 -31.62 5.50 -5.67
C LEU A 10 -31.71 6.52 -6.82
N THR A 11 -32.79 7.30 -6.93
CA THR A 11 -33.00 8.28 -8.03
C THR A 11 -32.83 9.74 -7.60
N GLY A 12 -32.21 10.00 -6.44
CA GLY A 12 -31.91 11.35 -5.95
C GLY A 12 -30.68 11.98 -6.60
N SER A 13 -30.90 12.69 -7.71
CA SER A 13 -30.11 13.83 -8.23
C SER A 13 -28.75 13.54 -8.87
N MET A 14 -28.77 13.12 -10.14
CA MET A 14 -27.70 13.42 -11.11
C MET A 14 -28.24 14.43 -12.14
N ALA A 15 -28.00 15.71 -11.87
CA ALA A 15 -28.06 16.71 -12.92
C ALA A 15 -26.79 16.59 -13.76
N GLY A 16 -26.95 16.28 -15.05
CA GLY A 16 -25.94 16.53 -16.06
C GLY A 16 -25.10 15.34 -16.51
N PHE A 17 -25.71 14.30 -17.06
CA PHE A 17 -25.10 13.47 -18.12
C PHE A 17 -26.22 12.86 -18.95
N THR A 18 -26.38 13.31 -20.20
CA THR A 18 -27.24 12.66 -21.18
C THR A 18 -26.58 11.36 -21.64
N LEU A 19 -26.58 10.33 -20.80
CA LEU A 19 -26.45 8.96 -21.31
C LEU A 19 -27.78 8.61 -21.98
N GLY A 20 -27.72 8.28 -23.27
CA GLY A 20 -28.89 7.92 -24.06
C GLY A 20 -29.72 6.84 -23.37
N ALA A 21 -31.04 7.03 -23.38
CA ALA A 21 -32.03 6.17 -22.71
C ALA A 21 -31.86 4.66 -23.00
N VAL A 22 -31.23 4.31 -24.13
CA VAL A 22 -30.93 2.93 -24.55
C VAL A 22 -29.93 2.25 -23.61
N GLY A 23 -28.88 2.95 -23.15
CA GLY A 23 -27.86 2.37 -22.25
C GLY A 23 -28.36 2.17 -20.82
N LEU A 24 -29.36 2.96 -20.40
CA LEU A 24 -30.04 2.81 -19.12
C LEU A 24 -30.98 1.60 -19.10
N THR A 25 -31.69 1.32 -20.20
CA THR A 25 -32.53 0.12 -20.33
C THR A 25 -31.71 -1.15 -20.36
N GLU A 26 -30.58 -1.17 -21.07
CA GLU A 26 -29.71 -2.36 -21.17
C GLU A 26 -29.00 -2.66 -19.83
N ALA A 27 -28.55 -1.61 -19.11
CA ALA A 27 -28.04 -1.76 -17.75
C ALA A 27 -29.13 -2.20 -16.76
N HIS A 28 -30.36 -1.72 -16.93
CA HIS A 28 -31.51 -2.10 -16.10
C HIS A 28 -31.93 -3.55 -16.33
N GLU A 29 -31.98 -4.02 -17.58
CA GLU A 29 -32.29 -5.40 -17.92
C GLU A 29 -31.21 -6.36 -17.40
N ARG A 30 -29.92 -6.01 -17.52
CA ARG A 30 -28.83 -6.80 -16.92
C ARG A 30 -28.89 -6.82 -15.39
N LEU A 31 -29.34 -5.74 -14.75
CA LEU A 31 -29.57 -5.69 -13.31
C LEU A 31 -30.76 -6.57 -12.88
N VAL A 32 -31.84 -6.61 -13.66
CA VAL A 32 -33.01 -7.46 -13.39
C VAL A 32 -32.69 -8.94 -13.64
N GLU A 33 -31.96 -9.25 -14.71
CA GLU A 33 -31.54 -10.62 -15.03
C GLU A 33 -30.53 -11.16 -14.01
N ALA A 34 -29.62 -10.32 -13.50
CA ALA A 34 -28.73 -10.67 -12.39
C ALA A 34 -29.44 -10.90 -11.05
N VAL A 35 -30.67 -10.37 -10.89
CA VAL A 35 -31.52 -10.62 -9.72
C VAL A 35 -32.26 -11.95 -9.85
N ASP A 36 -32.63 -12.37 -11.07
CA ASP A 36 -33.33 -13.63 -11.34
C ASP A 36 -32.40 -14.84 -11.52
N GLN A 37 -31.12 -14.62 -11.88
CA GLN A 37 -30.07 -15.62 -11.85
C GLN A 37 -28.85 -15.06 -11.11
N PRO A 38 -28.64 -15.40 -9.82
CA PRO A 38 -27.47 -14.92 -9.10
C PRO A 38 -26.21 -15.33 -9.87
N PRO A 39 -25.23 -14.42 -10.04
CA PRO A 39 -24.06 -14.68 -10.87
C PRO A 39 -23.33 -15.90 -10.32
N ARG A 40 -23.30 -16.98 -11.11
CA ARG A 40 -22.53 -18.16 -10.76
C ARG A 40 -21.06 -17.79 -10.77
N VAL A 41 -20.35 -18.11 -9.69
CA VAL A 41 -18.90 -17.87 -9.62
C VAL A 41 -18.22 -18.67 -10.72
N ASP A 42 -17.58 -17.96 -11.65
CA ASP A 42 -16.75 -18.50 -12.72
C ASP A 42 -15.37 -17.81 -12.75
N ALA A 43 -14.50 -18.29 -13.63
CA ALA A 43 -13.14 -17.76 -13.74
C ALA A 43 -13.12 -16.30 -14.25
N ALA A 44 -14.04 -15.93 -15.14
CA ALA A 44 -14.10 -14.58 -15.72
C ALA A 44 -14.51 -13.54 -14.68
N LEU A 45 -15.44 -13.90 -13.78
CA LEU A 45 -15.84 -13.06 -12.66
C LEU A 45 -14.68 -12.85 -11.68
N ILE A 46 -13.96 -13.92 -11.33
CA ILE A 46 -12.79 -13.84 -10.45
C ILE A 46 -11.72 -12.93 -11.05
N GLU A 47 -11.41 -13.10 -12.33
CA GLU A 47 -10.45 -12.26 -13.06
C GLU A 47 -10.90 -10.79 -13.12
N HIS A 48 -12.21 -10.55 -13.26
CA HIS A 48 -12.76 -9.20 -13.21
C HIS A 48 -12.51 -8.51 -11.85
N PHE A 49 -12.76 -9.21 -10.74
CA PHE A 49 -12.43 -8.67 -9.42
C PHE A 49 -10.93 -8.44 -9.24
N ASP A 50 -10.09 -9.33 -9.77
CA ASP A 50 -8.64 -9.18 -9.68
C ASP A 50 -8.18 -7.90 -10.38
N ARG A 51 -8.67 -7.66 -11.62
CA ARG A 51 -8.41 -6.41 -12.36
C ARG A 51 -8.92 -5.17 -11.63
N ILE A 52 -10.09 -5.23 -10.98
CA ILE A 52 -10.58 -4.12 -10.17
C ILE A 52 -9.64 -3.85 -8.99
N CYS A 53 -9.15 -4.89 -8.32
CA CYS A 53 -8.22 -4.73 -7.20
C CYS A 53 -6.93 -4.04 -7.68
N ASP A 54 -6.37 -4.50 -8.78
CA ASP A 54 -5.15 -3.94 -9.37
C ASP A 54 -5.33 -2.50 -9.86
N TYR A 55 -6.51 -2.17 -10.40
CA TYR A 55 -6.87 -0.79 -10.71
C TYR A 55 -6.94 0.08 -9.44
N CYS A 56 -7.63 -0.39 -8.40
CA CYS A 56 -7.77 0.34 -7.14
C CYS A 56 -6.42 0.64 -6.49
N ARG A 57 -5.47 -0.30 -6.56
CA ARG A 57 -4.10 -0.11 -6.06
C ARG A 57 -3.36 1.01 -6.78
N ARG A 58 -3.40 1.03 -8.11
CA ARG A 58 -2.77 2.10 -8.91
C ARG A 58 -3.46 3.46 -8.73
N GLN A 59 -4.77 3.46 -8.49
CA GLN A 59 -5.49 4.70 -8.18
C GLN A 59 -5.12 5.26 -6.81
N ASP A 60 -4.85 4.42 -5.80
CA ASP A 60 -4.35 4.88 -4.48
C ASP A 60 -3.03 5.65 -4.61
N ASP A 61 -2.12 5.19 -5.48
CA ASP A 61 -0.82 5.83 -5.69
C ASP A 61 -0.93 7.29 -6.17
N THR A 62 -2.02 7.63 -6.88
CA THR A 62 -2.24 8.96 -7.47
C THR A 62 -3.29 9.81 -6.74
N GLN A 63 -4.39 9.21 -6.26
CA GLN A 63 -5.55 9.92 -5.70
C GLN A 63 -5.69 9.81 -4.18
N GLY A 64 -4.94 8.90 -3.57
CA GLY A 64 -4.93 8.61 -2.14
C GLY A 64 -6.07 7.75 -1.61
N ALA A 65 -5.96 7.41 -0.33
CA ALA A 65 -6.59 6.23 0.22
C ALA A 65 -8.12 6.33 0.41
N GLN A 66 -8.64 7.53 0.66
CA GLN A 66 -10.00 7.69 1.20
C GLN A 66 -11.10 7.32 0.18
N ALA A 67 -10.93 7.70 -1.08
CA ALA A 67 -11.89 7.36 -2.14
C ALA A 67 -11.88 5.85 -2.42
N ILE A 68 -10.70 5.24 -2.40
CA ILE A 68 -10.49 3.83 -2.73
C ILE A 68 -10.97 2.91 -1.62
N LEU A 69 -10.87 3.32 -0.35
CA LEU A 69 -11.27 2.48 0.79
C LEU A 69 -12.74 2.06 0.72
N THR A 70 -13.63 2.99 0.35
CA THR A 70 -15.06 2.70 0.22
C THR A 70 -15.33 1.66 -0.86
N VAL A 71 -14.63 1.75 -2.00
CA VAL A 71 -14.71 0.79 -3.11
C VAL A 71 -14.19 -0.57 -2.65
N ALA A 72 -12.99 -0.63 -2.07
CA ALA A 72 -12.40 -1.87 -1.58
C ALA A 72 -13.31 -2.60 -0.57
N GLN A 73 -13.93 -1.86 0.35
CA GLN A 73 -14.88 -2.42 1.31
C GLN A 73 -16.15 -2.97 0.65
N ALA A 74 -16.67 -2.30 -0.39
CA ALA A 74 -17.82 -2.80 -1.14
C ALA A 74 -17.50 -4.11 -1.88
N GLN A 75 -16.33 -4.16 -2.54
CA GLN A 75 -15.86 -5.37 -3.22
C GLN A 75 -15.64 -6.53 -2.22
N LEU A 76 -15.09 -6.27 -1.04
CA LEU A 76 -14.94 -7.27 0.02
C LEU A 76 -16.26 -7.88 0.46
N ARG A 77 -17.31 -7.07 0.67
CA ARG A 77 -18.63 -7.58 1.07
C ARG A 77 -19.24 -8.47 -0.01
N LEU A 78 -19.08 -8.09 -1.28
CA LEU A 78 -19.55 -8.89 -2.40
C LEU A 78 -18.79 -10.21 -2.51
N LEU A 79 -17.45 -10.18 -2.50
CA LEU A 79 -16.60 -11.36 -2.53
C LEU A 79 -16.88 -12.31 -1.35
N HIS A 80 -17.12 -11.77 -0.15
CA HIS A 80 -17.50 -12.57 1.01
C HIS A 80 -18.81 -13.35 0.79
N THR A 81 -19.79 -12.72 0.14
CA THR A 81 -21.06 -13.38 -0.22
C THR A 81 -20.83 -14.46 -1.28
N LEU A 82 -20.01 -14.17 -2.29
CA LEU A 82 -19.68 -15.12 -3.36
C LEU A 82 -18.88 -16.34 -2.87
N LEU A 83 -18.08 -16.20 -1.80
CA LEU A 83 -17.33 -17.30 -1.21
C LEU A 83 -18.23 -18.42 -0.68
N ALA A 84 -19.45 -18.11 -0.23
CA ALA A 84 -20.40 -19.11 0.28
C ALA A 84 -20.95 -20.02 -0.81
N GLU A 85 -21.07 -19.51 -2.04
CA GLU A 85 -21.64 -20.22 -3.20
C GLU A 85 -20.56 -20.65 -4.20
N CYS A 86 -19.28 -20.41 -3.89
CA CYS A 86 -18.16 -20.68 -4.78
C CYS A 86 -17.91 -22.19 -4.91
N PRO A 87 -17.88 -22.74 -6.14
CA PRO A 87 -17.49 -24.13 -6.35
C PRO A 87 -16.09 -24.42 -5.80
N SER A 88 -15.89 -25.55 -5.12
CA SER A 88 -14.61 -25.89 -4.46
C SER A 88 -13.39 -25.78 -5.38
N ARG A 89 -13.55 -26.04 -6.69
CA ARG A 89 -12.47 -25.91 -7.70
C ARG A 89 -11.98 -24.47 -7.91
N LEU A 90 -12.83 -23.47 -7.67
CA LEU A 90 -12.54 -22.03 -7.85
C LEU A 90 -12.27 -21.32 -6.52
N GLN A 91 -12.55 -21.97 -5.40
CA GLN A 91 -12.43 -21.38 -4.07
C GLN A 91 -11.03 -20.81 -3.76
N PRO A 92 -9.91 -21.47 -4.10
CA PRO A 92 -8.58 -20.89 -3.87
C PRO A 92 -8.35 -19.58 -4.63
N GLN A 93 -8.84 -19.49 -5.86
CA GLN A 93 -8.69 -18.30 -6.72
C GLN A 93 -9.52 -17.14 -6.19
N LEU A 94 -10.77 -17.40 -5.79
CA LEU A 94 -11.63 -16.39 -5.19
C LEU A 94 -11.09 -15.92 -3.83
N LEU A 95 -10.56 -16.83 -3.01
CA LEU A 95 -9.89 -16.50 -1.75
C LEU A 95 -8.64 -15.64 -1.94
N ALA A 96 -7.84 -15.89 -3.00
CA ALA A 96 -6.68 -15.07 -3.32
C ALA A 96 -7.11 -13.62 -3.66
N VAL A 97 -8.18 -13.43 -4.44
CA VAL A 97 -8.71 -12.10 -4.76
C VAL A 97 -9.32 -11.43 -3.53
N TYR A 98 -10.05 -12.18 -2.70
CA TYR A 98 -10.55 -11.71 -1.41
C TYR A 98 -9.41 -11.24 -0.49
N SER A 99 -8.32 -12.00 -0.43
CA SER A 99 -7.10 -11.62 0.28
C SER A 99 -6.48 -10.33 -0.27
N LYS A 100 -6.39 -10.16 -1.60
CA LYS A 100 -5.85 -8.94 -2.20
C LYS A 100 -6.66 -7.71 -1.81
N PHE A 101 -7.99 -7.78 -1.86
CA PHE A 101 -8.86 -6.70 -1.43
C PHE A 101 -8.77 -6.44 0.08
N ALA A 102 -8.67 -7.48 0.90
CA ALA A 102 -8.51 -7.33 2.35
C ALA A 102 -7.18 -6.65 2.67
N GLY A 103 -6.10 -7.06 2.01
CA GLY A 103 -4.79 -6.44 2.14
C GLY A 103 -4.79 -4.98 1.66
N LEU A 104 -5.51 -4.66 0.58
CA LEU A 104 -5.71 -3.28 0.13
C LEU A 104 -6.49 -2.46 1.17
N ALA A 105 -7.62 -2.95 1.68
CA ALA A 105 -8.38 -2.26 2.73
C ALA A 105 -7.54 -2.03 4.00
N GLY A 106 -6.68 -2.99 4.36
CA GLY A 106 -5.72 -2.87 5.46
C GLY A 106 -4.70 -1.75 5.24
N TRP A 107 -4.15 -1.65 4.03
CA TRP A 107 -3.23 -0.59 3.62
C TRP A 107 -3.87 0.80 3.62
N LEU A 108 -5.05 0.93 3.03
CA LEU A 108 -5.80 2.18 2.98
C LEU A 108 -6.23 2.64 4.38
N SER A 109 -6.55 1.69 5.27
CA SER A 109 -6.84 1.99 6.68
C SER A 109 -5.61 2.48 7.44
N LEU A 110 -4.40 1.97 7.12
CA LEU A 110 -3.15 2.46 7.69
C LEU A 110 -2.87 3.91 7.26
N ASP A 111 -3.02 4.21 5.96
CA ASP A 111 -2.83 5.57 5.42
C ASP A 111 -3.80 6.56 6.08
N ALA A 112 -5.03 6.13 6.32
CA ALA A 112 -6.06 6.87 7.07
C ALA A 112 -5.87 6.85 8.60
N ARG A 113 -4.76 6.29 9.12
CA ARG A 113 -4.41 6.19 10.56
C ARG A 113 -5.39 5.38 11.41
N GLN A 114 -6.19 4.52 10.78
CA GLN A 114 -7.14 3.61 11.42
C GLN A 114 -6.47 2.27 11.73
N PHE A 115 -5.50 2.27 12.66
CA PHE A 115 -4.68 1.10 12.96
C PHE A 115 -5.47 -0.16 13.32
N ALA A 116 -6.53 -0.04 14.12
CA ALA A 116 -7.35 -1.18 14.50
C ALA A 116 -8.04 -1.83 13.29
N ASN A 117 -8.54 -1.02 12.36
CA ASN A 117 -9.11 -1.52 11.10
C ASN A 117 -8.03 -2.12 10.21
N SER A 118 -6.86 -1.49 10.15
CA SER A 118 -5.71 -1.98 9.39
C SER A 118 -5.32 -3.39 9.81
N TRP A 119 -5.13 -3.64 11.11
CA TRP A 119 -4.84 -4.98 11.65
C TRP A 119 -5.93 -5.99 11.32
N ARG A 120 -7.20 -5.66 11.57
CA ARG A 120 -8.32 -6.57 11.28
C ARG A 120 -8.37 -6.99 9.81
N TYR A 121 -8.16 -6.04 8.90
CA TYR A 121 -8.14 -6.35 7.47
C TYR A 121 -6.92 -7.19 7.08
N PHE A 122 -5.74 -6.92 7.64
CA PHE A 122 -4.56 -7.75 7.37
C PHE A 122 -4.67 -9.16 7.96
N GLU A 123 -5.30 -9.35 9.11
CA GLU A 123 -5.62 -10.68 9.66
C GLU A 123 -6.55 -11.47 8.72
N VAL A 124 -7.58 -10.81 8.18
CA VAL A 124 -8.47 -11.40 7.17
C VAL A 124 -7.72 -11.74 5.89
N ALA A 125 -6.85 -10.85 5.41
CA ALA A 125 -6.02 -11.08 4.23
C ALA A 125 -5.10 -12.28 4.43
N GLN A 126 -4.38 -12.33 5.55
CA GLN A 126 -3.47 -13.40 5.89
C GLN A 126 -4.21 -14.75 5.94
N ALA A 127 -5.34 -14.81 6.65
CA ALA A 127 -6.14 -16.03 6.75
C ALA A 127 -6.63 -16.52 5.37
N ALA A 128 -7.13 -15.60 4.54
CA ALA A 128 -7.59 -15.93 3.20
C ALA A 128 -6.44 -16.39 2.28
N ALA A 129 -5.28 -15.74 2.34
CA ALA A 129 -4.09 -16.14 1.58
C ALA A 129 -3.59 -17.54 1.96
N HIS A 130 -3.58 -17.87 3.25
CA HIS A 130 -3.24 -19.22 3.72
C HIS A 130 -4.23 -20.26 3.22
N GLN A 131 -5.54 -19.99 3.31
CA GLN A 131 -6.58 -20.91 2.80
C GLN A 131 -6.51 -21.08 1.27
N ALA A 132 -6.10 -20.04 0.55
CA ALA A 132 -5.87 -20.09 -0.89
C ALA A 132 -4.59 -20.85 -1.28
N GLY A 133 -3.68 -21.15 -0.34
CA GLY A 133 -2.36 -21.68 -0.64
C GLY A 133 -1.46 -20.67 -1.38
N ALA A 134 -1.74 -19.37 -1.27
CA ALA A 134 -1.06 -18.32 -2.02
C ALA A 134 0.11 -17.72 -1.22
N SER A 135 1.27 -18.42 -1.22
CA SER A 135 2.46 -18.04 -0.43
C SER A 135 2.94 -16.61 -0.68
N ALA A 136 2.97 -16.15 -1.94
CA ALA A 136 3.35 -14.77 -2.27
C ALA A 136 2.41 -13.73 -1.61
N LEU A 137 1.11 -14.00 -1.54
CA LEU A 137 0.14 -13.13 -0.85
C LEU A 137 0.34 -13.15 0.65
N VAL A 138 0.65 -14.32 1.23
CA VAL A 138 0.97 -14.45 2.66
C VAL A 138 2.21 -13.61 2.98
N ALA A 139 3.32 -13.83 2.27
CA ALA A 139 4.57 -13.11 2.49
C ALA A 139 4.39 -11.59 2.37
N PHE A 140 3.70 -11.16 1.32
CA PHE A 140 3.44 -9.74 1.09
C PHE A 140 2.55 -9.11 2.18
N THR A 141 1.55 -9.84 2.66
CA THR A 141 0.69 -9.41 3.77
C THR A 141 1.48 -9.27 5.07
N LEU A 142 2.33 -10.26 5.38
CA LEU A 142 3.23 -10.23 6.55
C LEU A 142 4.20 -9.04 6.49
N ALA A 143 4.79 -8.76 5.33
CA ALA A 143 5.66 -7.60 5.12
C ALA A 143 4.90 -6.28 5.40
N ARG A 144 3.64 -6.16 4.96
CA ARG A 144 2.80 -5.00 5.30
C ARG A 144 2.42 -4.93 6.78
N MET A 145 2.16 -6.06 7.44
CA MET A 145 1.92 -6.10 8.90
C MET A 145 3.16 -5.64 9.68
N SER A 146 4.37 -5.95 9.19
CA SER A 146 5.60 -5.35 9.73
C SER A 146 5.61 -3.83 9.60
N HIS A 147 5.13 -3.27 8.48
CA HIS A 147 4.98 -1.82 8.33
C HIS A 147 4.04 -1.24 9.39
N VAL A 148 2.85 -1.83 9.57
CA VAL A 148 1.89 -1.37 10.60
C VAL A 148 2.53 -1.40 11.99
N ALA A 149 3.23 -2.48 12.34
CA ALA A 149 3.92 -2.61 13.63
C ALA A 149 4.99 -1.54 13.83
N LYS A 150 5.81 -1.24 12.80
CA LYS A 150 6.78 -0.12 12.82
C LYS A 150 6.08 1.22 13.04
N ALA A 151 4.96 1.46 12.38
CA ALA A 151 4.20 2.72 12.52
C ALA A 151 3.57 2.91 13.93
N GLN A 152 3.53 1.86 14.75
CA GLN A 152 3.10 1.88 16.15
C GLN A 152 4.25 1.65 17.14
N ASP A 153 5.51 1.73 16.70
CA ASP A 153 6.72 1.48 17.50
C ASP A 153 6.76 0.09 18.20
N ARG A 154 6.06 -0.90 17.64
CA ARG A 154 6.08 -2.30 18.12
C ARG A 154 7.18 -3.09 17.41
N LEU A 155 8.43 -2.80 17.75
CA LEU A 155 9.59 -3.20 16.93
C LEU A 155 9.84 -4.71 16.91
N ASN A 156 9.71 -5.41 18.03
CA ASN A 156 9.85 -6.88 18.06
C ASN A 156 8.83 -7.55 17.14
N LEU A 157 7.56 -7.11 17.26
CA LEU A 157 6.47 -7.59 16.40
C LEU A 157 6.73 -7.28 14.91
N ALA A 158 7.32 -6.12 14.62
CA ALA A 158 7.70 -5.77 13.25
C ALA A 158 8.79 -6.68 12.68
N ILE A 159 9.80 -7.03 13.50
CA ILE A 159 10.87 -7.97 13.13
C ILE A 159 10.27 -9.36 12.92
N ASP A 160 9.39 -9.82 13.82
CA ASP A 160 8.73 -11.12 13.72
C ASP A 160 7.94 -11.26 12.41
N TYR A 161 7.10 -10.27 12.07
CA TYR A 161 6.33 -10.28 10.83
C TYR A 161 7.21 -10.23 9.57
N ALA A 162 8.27 -9.41 9.57
CA ALA A 162 9.16 -9.32 8.42
C ALA A 162 10.00 -10.61 8.25
N SER A 163 10.42 -11.21 9.36
CA SER A 163 11.15 -12.49 9.34
C SER A 163 10.26 -13.62 8.83
N ALA A 164 9.00 -13.66 9.27
CA ALA A 164 8.00 -14.59 8.75
C ALA A 164 7.71 -14.36 7.26
N ALA A 165 7.69 -13.11 6.80
CA ALA A 165 7.56 -12.79 5.38
C ALA A 165 8.71 -13.41 4.57
N VAL A 166 9.95 -13.17 4.99
CA VAL A 166 11.17 -13.74 4.36
C VAL A 166 11.15 -15.28 4.39
N ALA A 167 10.68 -15.90 5.47
CA ALA A 167 10.60 -17.37 5.55
C ALA A 167 9.50 -17.98 4.65
N THR A 168 8.53 -17.17 4.18
CA THR A 168 7.40 -17.64 3.36
C THR A 168 7.69 -17.53 1.86
N THR A 169 8.78 -16.88 1.47
CA THR A 169 9.05 -16.47 0.07
C THR A 169 9.73 -17.51 -0.81
N ASP A 170 9.94 -18.76 -0.36
CA ASP A 170 10.63 -19.82 -1.14
C ASP A 170 9.98 -20.14 -2.50
N GLN A 171 8.75 -19.70 -2.76
CA GLN A 171 8.07 -19.74 -4.07
C GLN A 171 7.41 -18.42 -4.47
N ALA A 172 7.79 -17.31 -3.85
CA ALA A 172 7.18 -16.02 -4.13
C ALA A 172 7.82 -15.35 -5.35
N ASP A 173 7.05 -14.44 -5.94
CA ASP A 173 7.53 -13.43 -6.88
C ASP A 173 8.80 -12.74 -6.33
N PRO A 174 9.89 -12.65 -7.12
CA PRO A 174 11.15 -12.03 -6.70
C PRO A 174 11.00 -10.64 -6.06
N LEU A 175 10.08 -9.79 -6.55
CA LEU A 175 9.87 -8.46 -5.96
C LEU A 175 9.19 -8.53 -4.58
N VAL A 176 8.36 -9.55 -4.33
CA VAL A 176 7.80 -9.80 -2.99
C VAL A 176 8.89 -10.25 -2.03
N HIS A 177 9.82 -11.09 -2.49
CA HIS A 177 10.99 -11.48 -1.71
C HIS A 177 11.87 -10.26 -1.37
N THR A 178 12.13 -9.40 -2.37
CA THR A 178 12.83 -8.12 -2.15
C THR A 178 12.13 -7.26 -1.10
N PHE A 179 10.82 -7.07 -1.23
CA PHE A 179 10.04 -6.27 -0.29
C PHE A 179 10.03 -6.86 1.13
N ALA A 180 10.10 -8.18 1.28
CA ALA A 180 10.18 -8.81 2.60
C ALA A 180 11.50 -8.49 3.32
N HIS A 181 12.64 -8.62 2.63
CA HIS A 181 13.96 -8.24 3.19
C HIS A 181 14.07 -6.74 3.46
N ASP A 182 13.46 -5.91 2.60
CA ASP A 182 13.35 -4.46 2.80
C ASP A 182 12.65 -4.13 4.13
N GLN A 183 11.49 -4.75 4.38
CA GLN A 183 10.75 -4.50 5.60
C GLN A 183 11.48 -4.99 6.85
N LEU A 184 12.29 -6.04 6.73
CA LEU A 184 13.16 -6.55 7.79
C LEU A 184 14.31 -5.58 8.07
N ALA A 185 14.96 -5.04 7.04
CA ALA A 185 15.99 -4.01 7.17
C ALA A 185 15.46 -2.78 7.92
N ARG A 186 14.30 -2.25 7.50
CA ARG A 186 13.65 -1.10 8.16
C ARG A 186 13.31 -1.38 9.62
N ALA A 187 12.90 -2.62 9.94
CA ALA A 187 12.57 -3.01 11.30
C ALA A 187 13.81 -3.05 12.20
N HIS A 188 14.90 -3.67 11.73
CA HIS A 188 16.18 -3.67 12.44
C HIS A 188 16.76 -2.27 12.62
N ALA A 189 16.74 -1.44 11.57
CA ALA A 189 17.22 -0.06 11.65
C ALA A 189 16.48 0.74 12.72
N LYS A 190 15.14 0.65 12.74
CA LYS A 190 14.32 1.35 13.73
C LYS A 190 14.52 0.80 15.15
N ALA A 191 14.94 -0.46 15.29
CA ALA A 191 15.35 -1.07 16.56
C ALA A 191 16.79 -0.74 16.98
N GLY A 192 17.57 -0.05 16.14
CA GLY A 192 18.97 0.28 16.40
C GLY A 192 19.95 -0.86 16.14
N ASP A 193 19.51 -1.95 15.52
CA ASP A 193 20.36 -3.09 15.15
C ASP A 193 21.01 -2.86 13.78
N GLU A 194 22.14 -2.13 13.78
CA GLU A 194 22.87 -1.79 12.56
C GLU A 194 23.33 -3.04 11.80
N THR A 195 23.86 -4.05 12.50
CA THR A 195 24.41 -5.25 11.85
C THR A 195 23.34 -6.01 11.08
N SER A 196 22.19 -6.29 11.71
CA SER A 196 21.10 -7.01 11.06
C SER A 196 20.43 -6.17 9.98
N CYS A 197 20.35 -4.85 10.17
CA CYS A 197 19.88 -3.92 9.15
C CYS A 197 20.72 -4.02 7.87
N LEU A 198 22.04 -3.82 7.98
CA LEU A 198 22.95 -3.84 6.83
C LEU A 198 22.94 -5.19 6.11
N ALA A 199 22.91 -6.29 6.85
CA ALA A 199 22.81 -7.63 6.27
C ALA A 199 21.47 -7.84 5.53
N SER A 200 20.38 -7.22 6.00
CA SER A 200 19.08 -7.28 5.33
C SER A 200 19.03 -6.38 4.08
N LEU A 201 19.70 -5.22 4.11
CA LEU A 201 19.84 -4.36 2.93
C LEU A 201 20.63 -5.06 1.81
N GLU A 202 21.72 -5.76 2.15
CA GLU A 202 22.49 -6.54 1.16
C GLU A 202 21.64 -7.65 0.51
N ARG A 203 20.81 -8.34 1.31
CA ARG A 203 19.85 -9.33 0.80
C ARG A 203 18.77 -8.70 -0.07
N THR A 204 18.32 -7.50 0.29
CA THR A 204 17.35 -6.72 -0.49
C THR A 204 17.94 -6.37 -1.86
N GLN A 205 19.16 -5.84 -1.92
CA GLN A 205 19.87 -5.54 -3.17
C GLN A 205 20.03 -6.79 -4.04
N THR A 206 20.56 -7.88 -3.45
CA THR A 206 20.77 -9.15 -4.16
C THR A 206 19.47 -9.68 -4.76
N SER A 207 18.39 -9.66 -3.98
CA SER A 207 17.05 -10.08 -4.43
C SER A 207 16.50 -9.19 -5.53
N TYR A 208 16.72 -7.86 -5.44
CA TYR A 208 16.26 -6.92 -6.45
C TYR A 208 17.01 -7.09 -7.77
N ASP A 209 18.33 -7.29 -7.74
CA ASP A 209 19.13 -7.53 -8.94
C ASP A 209 18.67 -8.83 -9.66
N GLN A 210 18.33 -9.86 -8.89
CA GLN A 210 17.72 -11.08 -9.42
C GLN A 210 16.34 -10.79 -10.04
N ALA A 211 15.49 -10.02 -9.36
CA ALA A 211 14.17 -9.66 -9.86
C ALA A 211 14.24 -8.89 -11.20
N LYS A 212 15.20 -7.98 -11.37
CA LYS A 212 15.41 -7.22 -12.63
C LYS A 212 15.79 -8.10 -13.82
N THR A 213 16.42 -9.25 -13.56
CA THR A 213 16.85 -10.18 -14.63
C THR A 213 15.80 -11.23 -14.97
N ALA A 214 14.87 -11.51 -14.05
CA ALA A 214 13.71 -12.35 -14.30
C ALA A 214 12.68 -11.57 -15.13
N ALA A 215 12.55 -11.92 -16.42
CA ALA A 215 11.74 -11.23 -17.43
C ALA A 215 10.44 -10.60 -16.92
N ASP A 216 10.20 -9.31 -17.20
CA ASP A 216 8.91 -8.57 -17.34
C ASP A 216 7.72 -8.83 -16.39
N HIS A 217 7.91 -9.45 -15.22
CA HIS A 217 6.81 -9.69 -14.26
C HIS A 217 6.48 -8.47 -13.37
N SER A 218 7.22 -7.35 -13.50
CA SER A 218 7.11 -6.19 -12.60
C SER A 218 5.68 -5.65 -12.46
N ASP A 219 4.96 -5.55 -13.58
CA ASP A 219 3.64 -4.92 -13.60
C ASP A 219 2.53 -5.79 -13.00
N SER A 220 2.70 -7.10 -13.00
CA SER A 220 1.76 -8.05 -12.37
C SER A 220 2.10 -8.35 -10.91
N SER A 221 3.28 -7.90 -10.46
CA SER A 221 3.78 -8.16 -9.13
C SER A 221 2.90 -7.54 -8.05
N LEU A 222 2.78 -8.25 -6.92
CA LEU A 222 2.25 -7.64 -5.71
C LEU A 222 3.13 -6.48 -5.22
N ALA A 223 4.40 -6.46 -5.56
CA ALA A 223 5.34 -5.39 -5.22
C ALA A 223 5.72 -4.57 -6.47
N TYR A 224 4.79 -4.34 -7.41
CA TYR A 224 5.02 -3.55 -8.64
C TYR A 224 5.60 -2.15 -8.39
N PHE A 225 5.35 -1.57 -7.21
CA PHE A 225 5.85 -0.25 -6.82
C PHE A 225 7.35 -0.24 -6.49
N TYR A 226 7.99 -1.41 -6.41
CA TYR A 226 9.40 -1.54 -6.06
C TYR A 226 10.29 -1.28 -7.28
N ASP A 227 10.50 0.00 -7.57
CA ASP A 227 11.36 0.47 -8.67
C ASP A 227 12.82 0.70 -8.22
N ASP A 228 13.65 1.23 -9.14
CA ASP A 228 15.07 1.48 -8.91
C ASP A 228 15.34 2.51 -7.79
N GLY A 229 14.36 3.36 -7.46
CA GLY A 229 14.47 4.35 -6.39
C GLY A 229 14.04 3.85 -5.03
N PHE A 230 13.37 2.69 -4.95
CA PHE A 230 12.79 2.18 -3.71
C PHE A 230 13.84 1.65 -2.73
N LEU A 231 14.91 1.01 -3.22
CA LEU A 231 16.01 0.58 -2.34
C LEU A 231 16.76 1.78 -1.73
N PRO A 232 17.22 2.80 -2.49
CA PRO A 232 17.78 4.02 -1.91
C PRO A 232 16.82 4.73 -0.93
N HIS A 233 15.50 4.73 -1.20
CA HIS A 233 14.50 5.24 -0.25
C HIS A 233 14.59 4.49 1.10
N THR A 234 14.69 3.17 1.05
CA THR A 234 14.82 2.32 2.24
C THR A 234 16.13 2.55 2.96
N GLU A 235 17.24 2.60 2.23
CA GLU A 235 18.56 2.89 2.78
C GLU A 235 18.56 4.25 3.49
N SER A 236 17.96 5.27 2.89
CA SER A 236 17.80 6.58 3.51
C SER A 236 17.08 6.50 4.85
N GLN A 237 15.92 5.82 4.89
CA GLN A 237 15.18 5.62 6.13
C GLN A 237 15.99 4.85 7.18
N CYS A 238 16.69 3.80 6.77
CA CYS A 238 17.53 3.00 7.66
C CYS A 238 18.68 3.82 8.26
N TYR A 239 19.43 4.54 7.42
CA TYR A 239 20.54 5.39 7.86
C TYR A 239 20.06 6.54 8.76
N LEU A 240 18.88 7.11 8.48
CA LEU A 240 18.28 8.11 9.36
C LEU A 240 18.01 7.54 10.76
N ASN A 241 17.39 6.36 10.84
CA ASN A 241 17.09 5.71 12.13
C ASN A 241 18.36 5.26 12.88
N LEU A 242 19.44 4.96 12.15
CA LEU A 242 20.75 4.58 12.70
C LEU A 242 21.65 5.79 13.03
N GLY A 243 21.16 7.03 12.88
CA GLY A 243 21.93 8.23 13.21
C GLY A 243 23.08 8.51 12.23
N ARG A 244 22.90 8.20 10.95
CA ARG A 244 23.90 8.39 9.88
C ARG A 244 23.39 9.40 8.84
N PRO A 245 23.27 10.69 9.21
CA PRO A 245 22.58 11.69 8.40
C PRO A 245 23.19 11.87 7.00
N ASP A 246 24.51 11.94 6.87
CA ASP A 246 25.16 12.13 5.55
C ASP A 246 24.81 11.02 4.56
N ARG A 247 24.77 9.77 5.04
CA ARG A 247 24.35 8.62 4.22
C ARG A 247 22.86 8.66 3.92
N ALA A 248 22.05 9.11 4.88
CA ALA A 248 20.61 9.23 4.71
C ALA A 248 20.23 10.29 3.66
N VAL A 249 20.93 11.43 3.64
CA VAL A 249 20.79 12.48 2.61
C VAL A 249 21.16 11.93 1.24
N ALA A 250 22.35 11.36 1.09
CA ALA A 250 22.83 10.84 -0.19
C ALA A 250 21.88 9.81 -0.80
N GLN A 251 21.32 8.92 0.02
CA GLN A 251 20.37 7.91 -0.45
C GLN A 251 18.96 8.46 -0.71
N ALA A 252 18.52 9.49 0.02
CA ALA A 252 17.27 10.18 -0.29
C ALA A 252 17.34 10.92 -1.62
N GLU A 253 18.45 11.61 -1.90
CA GLU A 253 18.69 12.29 -3.18
C GLU A 253 18.71 11.27 -4.33
N ARG A 254 19.47 10.19 -4.17
CA ARG A 254 19.50 9.09 -5.15
C ARG A 254 18.13 8.45 -5.38
N SER A 255 17.33 8.28 -4.31
CA SER A 255 15.95 7.79 -4.44
C SER A 255 15.11 8.70 -5.33
N LEU A 256 15.20 10.02 -5.14
CA LEU A 256 14.43 11.01 -5.91
C LEU A 256 14.88 11.11 -7.37
N GLU A 257 16.13 10.78 -7.67
CA GLU A 257 16.64 10.71 -9.05
C GLU A 257 16.12 9.47 -9.79
N LEU A 258 15.93 8.35 -9.08
CA LEU A 258 15.63 7.05 -9.67
C LEU A 258 14.14 6.67 -9.62
N HIS A 259 13.37 7.23 -8.69
CA HIS A 259 11.95 6.91 -8.55
C HIS A 259 11.15 7.30 -9.79
N ASN A 260 10.19 6.45 -10.15
CA ASN A 260 9.15 6.81 -11.10
C ASN A 260 8.37 8.04 -10.56
N PRO A 261 8.29 9.16 -11.31
CA PRO A 261 7.56 10.35 -10.89
C PRO A 261 6.06 10.12 -10.61
N GLU A 262 5.47 9.06 -11.18
CA GLU A 262 4.06 8.69 -10.95
C GLU A 262 3.80 8.09 -9.56
N LEU A 263 4.84 7.60 -8.87
CA LEU A 263 4.77 7.13 -7.48
C LEU A 263 4.78 8.33 -6.51
N VAL A 264 3.76 9.18 -6.62
CA VAL A 264 3.68 10.48 -5.93
C VAL A 264 3.82 10.33 -4.42
N ARG A 265 3.22 9.29 -3.84
CA ARG A 265 3.29 9.03 -2.39
C ARG A 265 4.70 8.65 -1.93
N ASP A 266 5.36 7.73 -2.61
CA ASP A 266 6.69 7.26 -2.21
C ASP A 266 7.73 8.37 -2.35
N ASN A 267 7.65 9.14 -3.45
CA ASN A 267 8.43 10.37 -3.63
C ASN A 267 8.20 11.40 -2.51
N ALA A 268 6.95 11.56 -2.04
CA ALA A 268 6.65 12.44 -0.91
C ALA A 268 7.30 11.96 0.39
N PHE A 269 7.32 10.64 0.64
CA PHE A 269 8.01 10.08 1.79
C PHE A 269 9.53 10.24 1.69
N SER A 270 10.15 10.03 0.52
CA SER A 270 11.59 10.29 0.33
C SER A 270 11.95 11.74 0.68
N LYS A 271 11.15 12.72 0.21
CA LYS A 271 11.31 14.14 0.56
C LYS A 271 11.14 14.41 2.06
N LEU A 272 10.23 13.71 2.73
CA LEU A 272 10.04 13.83 4.18
C LEU A 272 11.21 13.25 4.97
N TYR A 273 11.81 12.15 4.52
CA TYR A 273 13.03 11.63 5.14
C TYR A 273 14.20 12.58 4.93
N LEU A 274 14.34 13.17 3.75
CA LEU A 274 15.33 14.20 3.47
C LEU A 274 15.14 15.40 4.41
N ALA A 275 13.92 15.94 4.51
CA ALA A 275 13.61 17.04 5.43
C ALA A 275 13.90 16.70 6.89
N THR A 276 13.52 15.50 7.33
CA THR A 276 13.80 15.02 8.71
C THR A 276 15.30 14.92 8.97
N THR A 277 16.06 14.46 7.97
CA THR A 277 17.51 14.33 8.06
C THR A 277 18.17 15.70 8.21
N TYR A 278 17.79 16.68 7.37
CA TYR A 278 18.29 18.05 7.48
C TYR A 278 17.95 18.71 8.83
N VAL A 279 16.77 18.42 9.39
CA VAL A 279 16.45 18.86 10.76
C VAL A 279 17.43 18.29 11.79
N HIS A 280 17.78 17.01 11.69
CA HIS A 280 18.75 16.39 12.59
C HIS A 280 20.19 16.89 12.38
N SER A 281 20.53 17.29 11.15
CA SER A 281 21.86 17.85 10.80
C SER A 281 22.01 19.35 11.08
N ASP A 282 20.99 20.00 11.66
CA ASP A 282 20.97 21.44 11.92
C ASP A 282 21.01 22.32 10.64
N GLU A 283 20.39 21.85 9.56
CA GLU A 283 20.30 22.52 8.25
C GLU A 283 18.86 23.01 7.95
N PRO A 284 18.40 24.11 8.58
CA PRO A 284 16.99 24.51 8.55
C PRO A 284 16.49 24.95 7.16
N GLU A 285 17.33 25.59 6.34
CA GLU A 285 16.92 26.08 5.01
C GLU A 285 16.63 24.92 4.05
N GLN A 286 17.51 23.93 4.04
CA GLN A 286 17.38 22.69 3.27
C GLN A 286 16.17 21.89 3.74
N ALA A 287 15.96 21.80 5.06
CA ALA A 287 14.78 21.17 5.65
C ALA A 287 13.48 21.85 5.18
N VAL A 288 13.43 23.19 5.14
CA VAL A 288 12.26 23.94 4.64
C VAL A 288 11.98 23.63 3.18
N ASN A 289 13.02 23.59 2.33
CA ASN A 289 12.86 23.33 0.90
C ASN A 289 12.33 21.91 0.65
N ALA A 290 12.94 20.90 1.27
CA ALA A 290 12.47 19.52 1.17
C ALA A 290 11.03 19.36 1.70
N LEU A 291 10.68 20.06 2.79
CA LEU A 291 9.33 20.04 3.35
C LEU A 291 8.28 20.69 2.42
N LYS A 292 8.64 21.78 1.72
CA LYS A 292 7.77 22.42 0.71
C LYS A 292 7.49 21.46 -0.44
N ASP A 293 8.50 20.76 -0.92
CA ASP A 293 8.35 19.80 -2.01
C ASP A 293 7.50 18.59 -1.59
N ALA A 294 7.70 18.08 -0.37
CA ALA A 294 6.84 17.05 0.20
C ALA A 294 5.39 17.51 0.31
N ALA A 295 5.14 18.74 0.77
CA ALA A 295 3.80 19.31 0.87
C ALA A 295 3.13 19.47 -0.50
N ASN A 296 3.89 19.79 -1.56
CA ASN A 296 3.37 19.85 -2.92
C ASN A 296 2.87 18.48 -3.41
N CYS A 297 3.64 17.41 -3.17
CA CYS A 297 3.20 16.05 -3.49
C CYS A 297 1.99 15.61 -2.64
N ALA A 298 1.99 15.90 -1.34
CA ALA A 298 0.90 15.53 -0.44
C ALA A 298 -0.45 16.19 -0.84
N ARG A 299 -0.44 17.41 -1.41
CA ARG A 299 -1.65 18.07 -1.92
C ARG A 299 -2.29 17.32 -3.10
N GLN A 300 -1.50 16.59 -3.88
CA GLN A 300 -1.99 15.83 -5.03
C GLN A 300 -2.63 14.51 -4.60
N ASN A 301 -1.99 13.78 -3.67
CA ASN A 301 -2.45 12.46 -3.23
C ASN A 301 -3.43 12.51 -2.03
N ARG A 302 -3.49 13.57 -1.22
CA ARG A 302 -4.40 13.69 -0.03
C ARG A 302 -4.22 12.61 1.05
N SER A 303 -3.09 11.90 1.11
CA SER A 303 -2.76 10.98 2.20
C SER A 303 -2.74 11.67 3.58
N VAL A 304 -3.45 11.06 4.55
CA VAL A 304 -3.49 11.55 5.94
C VAL A 304 -2.14 11.31 6.62
N GLN A 305 -1.51 10.16 6.37
CA GLN A 305 -0.20 9.83 6.92
C GLN A 305 0.87 10.84 6.49
N LEU A 306 0.88 11.26 5.21
CA LEU A 306 1.78 12.30 4.73
C LEU A 306 1.53 13.64 5.44
N ALA A 307 0.26 14.03 5.61
CA ALA A 307 -0.10 15.28 6.27
C ALA A 307 0.37 15.32 7.74
N GLU A 308 0.18 14.25 8.50
CA GLU A 308 0.68 14.15 9.88
C GLU A 308 2.21 14.20 9.95
N ARG A 309 2.90 13.55 9.01
CA ARG A 309 4.36 13.54 8.98
C ARG A 309 4.93 14.92 8.64
N ILE A 310 4.30 15.65 7.72
CA ILE A 310 4.63 17.06 7.43
C ILE A 310 4.48 17.92 8.70
N GLN A 311 3.38 17.76 9.44
CA GLN A 311 3.16 18.50 10.69
C GLN A 311 4.23 18.15 11.74
N THR A 312 4.60 16.87 11.85
CA THR A 312 5.65 16.41 12.76
C THR A 312 7.00 17.06 12.45
N VAL A 313 7.43 17.05 11.18
CA VAL A 313 8.68 17.69 10.75
C VAL A 313 8.61 19.21 10.96
N ARG A 314 7.48 19.84 10.65
CA ARG A 314 7.29 21.27 10.91
C ARG A 314 7.40 21.61 12.41
N ALA A 315 6.89 20.76 13.29
CA ALA A 315 6.92 20.99 14.73
C ALA A 315 8.35 20.88 15.30
N SER A 316 9.18 19.95 14.80
CA SER A 316 10.59 19.85 15.19
C SER A 316 11.42 21.06 14.74
N MET A 317 10.93 21.84 13.78
CA MET A 317 11.56 23.06 13.30
C MET A 317 11.26 24.32 14.13
N THR A 318 10.45 24.22 15.19
CA THR A 318 10.08 25.38 16.03
C THR A 318 11.29 26.06 16.68
N ARG A 319 12.38 25.34 16.93
CA ARG A 319 13.62 25.89 17.55
C ARG A 319 14.27 27.02 16.73
N TRP A 320 14.05 27.09 15.42
CA TRP A 320 14.61 28.13 14.54
C TRP A 320 13.63 29.28 14.23
N GLN A 321 12.36 29.20 14.69
CA GLN A 321 11.35 30.24 14.40
C GLN A 321 11.67 31.60 15.02
N GLY A 322 12.58 31.67 16.00
CA GLY A 322 12.99 32.90 16.67
C GLY A 322 14.31 33.51 16.19
N GLN A 323 15.06 32.87 15.29
CA GLN A 323 16.44 33.27 14.94
C GLN A 323 16.54 34.23 13.74
N HIS A 324 15.43 34.56 13.09
CA HIS A 324 15.38 35.49 11.94
C HIS A 324 14.60 36.79 12.23
N ARG A 325 14.70 37.34 13.45
CA ARG A 325 14.25 38.71 13.75
C ARG A 325 15.41 39.68 13.77
#